data_AF-A0A935X969-F1
#
_entry.id   AF-A0A935X969-F1
#
_cell.length_a   1.000
_cell.length_b   1.000
_cell.length_c   1.000
_cell.angle_alpha   90.00
_cell.angle_beta   90.00
_cell.angle_gamma   90.00
#
_symmetry.space_group_name_H-M   'P 1'
#
loop_
_entity.id
_entity.type
_entity.pdbx_description
1 polymer ?
#
loop_
_entity_poly.entity_id
_entity_poly.type
_entity_poly.pdbx_seq_one_letter_code
_entity_poly.pdbx_strand_id
1 'polypeptide(L)'
;MRGAPRVRGWVGLHLLLAWLPLWGLYTTLIATAHEAPLASAALAGAQAIAMAALLGLGVQRLTERLPWPRPITARFVVVHAVASVTYAVAWVALTSAIPSLHNGAFTVIAPAGVAPFVILGIWLYLMVAGIAYAVRATGRAARAETAAAMTQLAALRAQLNPHFLFNALHTVVQLIPLDPRRASQAAEEVAALLRTVISEDRDLVPLRDECAFVSRYLGVERLRFADRITVAFDVDEALAGALVPTFALQTLVENAVRHGAAPRIDPTQVAVTVSADGGTLRLTVRDDGEGPRSRRAGPHRHRGCVASASDSTPSTVGRHTSASRRRAAPVSPRRSPSPCSGTTPNDRWRRPRMRVSTLIVDDEPIARAGLRRMLADFDWITVVGEAANGLAAVASINALKPELVFLDVEMPGLIGTEVLARLTHHPFVVFTTAYGEHAVTAFELGAVDYLLKPFGPERLAGTMERVRGAFGEPVPAAALDRLGEALRKGPMTRLFVRSGSAIVPIPVEQVTWFEADGDYVVAHTERARHWLHVSLTRLESRLDPERFARIHRTHLVNLDAVVAFRSHGRSGMTAEMRGGTQLPVSRSRAAELRRLGR
;
A
#
# COMPACT_ATOMS: atom_id res chain seq x y z
N MET A 1 13.60 -5.70 12.27
CA MET A 1 14.20 -7.05 12.38
C MET A 1 15.62 -7.00 11.83
N ARG A 2 16.64 -7.03 12.69
CA ARG A 2 18.07 -7.03 12.34
C ARG A 2 18.66 -8.40 12.69
N GLY A 3 19.49 -8.95 11.80
CA GLY A 3 20.47 -10.00 12.11
C GLY A 3 20.03 -11.44 11.91
N ALA A 4 19.97 -11.92 10.66
CA ALA A 4 20.12 -13.36 10.42
C ALA A 4 21.62 -13.71 10.52
N PRO A 5 22.04 -14.56 11.48
CA PRO A 5 23.44 -14.89 11.68
C PRO A 5 23.97 -15.80 10.55
N ARG A 6 25.29 -15.88 10.46
CA ARG A 6 26.12 -16.55 9.45
C ARG A 6 25.83 -18.06 9.29
N VAL A 7 24.72 -18.43 8.64
CA VAL A 7 24.41 -19.86 8.32
C VAL A 7 25.39 -20.45 7.28
N ARG A 8 26.10 -19.61 6.50
CA ARG A 8 27.03 -20.09 5.46
C ARG A 8 28.23 -20.87 5.98
N GLY A 9 28.73 -20.58 7.19
CA GLY A 9 29.90 -21.27 7.75
C GLY A 9 29.61 -22.71 8.21
N TRP A 10 28.45 -22.93 8.80
CA TRP A 10 28.04 -24.25 9.34
C TRP A 10 27.71 -25.25 8.22
N VAL A 11 27.14 -24.79 7.10
CA VAL A 11 26.84 -25.65 5.95
C VAL A 11 28.13 -26.22 5.31
N GLY A 12 29.21 -25.43 5.25
CA GLY A 12 30.51 -25.90 4.75
C GLY A 12 31.13 -26.98 5.65
N LEU A 13 31.01 -26.83 6.97
CA LEU A 13 31.51 -27.79 7.94
C LEU A 13 30.77 -29.13 7.87
N HIS A 14 29.43 -29.11 7.75
CA HIS A 14 28.64 -30.33 7.59
C HIS A 14 28.93 -31.06 6.27
N LEU A 15 29.20 -30.32 5.18
CA LEU A 15 29.60 -30.92 3.91
C LEU A 15 30.96 -31.61 4.00
N LEU A 16 31.94 -31.03 4.71
CA LEU A 16 33.24 -31.67 4.93
C LEU A 16 33.14 -32.90 5.84
N LEU A 17 32.36 -32.82 6.92
CA LEU A 17 32.10 -33.95 7.83
C LEU A 17 31.44 -35.13 7.11
N ALA A 18 30.56 -34.88 6.14
CA ALA A 18 29.88 -35.94 5.38
C ALA A 18 30.83 -36.80 4.53
N TRP A 19 32.01 -36.28 4.17
CA TRP A 19 33.01 -37.02 3.38
C TRP A 19 33.99 -37.85 4.23
N LEU A 20 34.08 -37.59 5.54
CA LEU A 20 35.01 -38.31 6.43
C LEU A 20 34.77 -39.83 6.52
N PRO A 21 33.53 -40.34 6.63
CA PRO A 21 33.29 -41.78 6.64
C PRO A 21 33.69 -42.45 5.33
N LEU A 22 33.45 -41.78 4.20
CA LEU A 22 33.85 -42.25 2.86
C LEU A 22 35.37 -42.27 2.72
N TRP A 23 36.06 -41.25 3.23
CA TRP A 23 37.51 -41.23 3.30
C TRP A 23 38.08 -42.37 4.14
N GLY A 24 37.51 -42.63 5.33
CA GLY A 24 37.92 -43.73 6.19
C GLY A 24 37.76 -45.08 5.50
N LEU A 25 36.58 -45.34 4.91
CA LEU A 25 36.29 -46.58 4.16
C LEU A 25 37.21 -46.77 2.95
N TYR A 26 37.48 -45.69 2.21
CA TYR A 26 38.33 -45.77 1.03
C TYR A 26 39.81 -45.94 1.39
N THR A 27 40.24 -45.32 2.49
CA THR A 27 41.58 -45.50 3.07
C THR A 27 41.81 -46.95 3.50
N THR A 28 40.85 -47.55 4.21
CA THR A 28 40.96 -48.96 4.62
C THR A 28 40.97 -49.89 3.41
N LEU A 29 40.15 -49.61 2.38
CA LEU A 29 40.15 -50.37 1.13
C LEU A 29 41.50 -50.32 0.41
N ILE A 30 42.13 -49.14 0.32
CA ILE A 30 43.46 -49.01 -0.30
C ILE A 30 44.51 -49.75 0.51
N ALA A 31 44.51 -49.59 1.84
CA ALA A 31 45.48 -50.23 2.72
C ALA A 31 45.41 -51.76 2.65
N THR A 32 44.20 -52.34 2.58
CA THR A 32 44.02 -53.79 2.50
C THR A 32 44.22 -54.35 1.09
N ALA A 33 43.76 -53.65 0.05
CA ALA A 33 43.83 -54.15 -1.32
C ALA A 33 45.23 -54.02 -1.97
N HIS A 34 46.06 -53.08 -1.50
CA HIS A 34 47.39 -52.82 -2.07
C HIS A 34 48.52 -53.05 -1.06
N GLU A 35 48.22 -53.61 0.12
CA GLU A 35 49.18 -53.81 1.23
C GLU A 35 50.00 -52.54 1.56
N ALA A 36 49.39 -51.37 1.36
CA ALA A 36 50.07 -50.09 1.46
C ALA A 36 50.13 -49.60 2.92
N PRO A 37 51.21 -48.92 3.35
CA PRO A 37 51.27 -48.28 4.66
C PRO A 37 50.08 -47.35 4.88
N LEU A 38 49.48 -47.39 6.08
CA LEU A 38 48.26 -46.65 6.40
C LEU A 38 48.37 -45.14 6.07
N ALA A 39 49.53 -44.53 6.31
CA ALA A 39 49.78 -43.12 5.99
C ALA A 39 49.69 -42.82 4.48
N SER A 40 50.20 -43.70 3.63
CA SER A 40 50.14 -43.54 2.17
C SER A 40 48.72 -43.79 1.63
N ALA A 41 48.03 -44.79 2.18
CA ALA A 41 46.64 -45.09 1.85
C ALA A 41 45.71 -43.93 2.26
N ALA A 42 45.96 -43.31 3.42
CA ALA A 42 45.22 -42.16 3.92
C ALA A 42 45.36 -40.93 3.01
N LEU A 43 46.57 -40.65 2.54
CA LEU A 43 46.84 -39.54 1.62
C LEU A 43 46.19 -39.76 0.25
N ALA A 44 46.35 -40.96 -0.32
CA ALA A 44 45.72 -41.33 -1.59
C ALA A 44 44.18 -41.27 -1.50
N GLY A 45 43.63 -41.76 -0.38
CA GLY A 45 42.20 -41.68 -0.13
C GLY A 45 41.71 -40.24 0.02
N ALA A 46 42.47 -39.37 0.67
CA ALA A 46 42.12 -37.95 0.81
C ALA A 46 42.05 -37.25 -0.55
N GLN A 47 43.03 -37.52 -1.42
CA GLN A 47 43.04 -36.99 -2.79
C GLN A 47 41.84 -37.46 -3.61
N ALA A 48 41.54 -38.76 -3.58
CA ALA A 48 40.42 -39.33 -4.33
C ALA A 48 39.06 -38.78 -3.88
N ILE A 49 38.84 -38.66 -2.56
CA ILE A 49 37.61 -38.12 -2.00
C ILE A 49 37.49 -36.60 -2.23
N ALA A 50 38.58 -35.85 -2.14
CA ALA A 50 38.58 -34.43 -2.49
C ALA A 50 38.14 -34.21 -3.95
N MET A 51 38.61 -35.07 -4.85
CA MET A 51 38.24 -35.02 -6.26
C MET A 51 36.77 -35.38 -6.50
N ALA A 52 36.25 -36.39 -5.79
CA ALA A 52 34.83 -36.72 -5.79
C ALA A 52 33.97 -35.56 -5.28
N ALA A 53 34.38 -34.89 -4.19
CA ALA A 53 33.67 -33.75 -3.64
C ALA A 53 33.62 -32.56 -4.63
N LEU A 54 34.73 -32.29 -5.32
CA LEU A 54 34.80 -31.24 -6.36
C LEU A 54 33.85 -31.53 -7.54
N LEU A 55 33.88 -32.76 -8.07
CA LEU A 55 32.94 -33.18 -9.12
C LEU A 55 31.49 -33.17 -8.62
N GLY A 56 31.28 -33.45 -7.33
CA GLY A 56 29.98 -33.40 -6.65
C GLY A 56 29.31 -32.02 -6.73
N LEU A 57 30.06 -30.92 -6.79
CA LEU A 57 29.51 -29.59 -7.04
C LEU A 57 28.83 -29.48 -8.43
N GLY A 58 29.37 -30.19 -9.43
CA GLY A 58 28.75 -30.32 -10.74
C GLY A 58 27.44 -31.10 -10.66
N VAL A 59 27.40 -32.18 -9.88
CA VAL A 59 26.17 -32.96 -9.62
C VAL A 59 25.12 -32.11 -8.92
N GLN A 60 25.50 -31.30 -7.94
CA GLN A 60 24.60 -30.34 -7.28
C GLN A 60 23.99 -29.34 -8.29
N ARG A 61 24.80 -28.79 -9.21
CA ARG A 61 24.29 -27.90 -10.27
C ARG A 61 23.41 -28.62 -11.29
N LEU A 62 23.69 -29.88 -11.59
CA LEU A 62 22.84 -30.68 -12.49
C LEU A 62 21.46 -30.92 -11.86
N THR A 63 21.43 -31.34 -10.59
CA THR A 63 20.17 -31.54 -9.83
C THR A 63 19.39 -30.24 -9.58
N GLU A 64 20.04 -29.07 -9.67
CA GLU A 64 19.36 -27.76 -9.72
C GLU A 64 18.60 -27.53 -11.01
N ARG A 65 19.26 -27.81 -12.14
CA ARG A 65 18.70 -27.59 -13.47
C ARG A 65 17.66 -28.63 -13.85
N LEU A 66 17.78 -29.83 -13.29
CA LEU A 66 16.87 -30.94 -13.54
C LEU A 66 16.13 -31.30 -12.24
N PRO A 67 15.03 -30.60 -11.89
CA PRO A 67 14.25 -30.93 -10.71
C PRO A 67 13.64 -32.32 -10.83
N TRP A 68 13.47 -33.01 -9.70
CA TRP A 68 12.85 -34.33 -9.63
C TRP A 68 11.43 -34.30 -10.23
N PRO A 69 11.18 -34.96 -11.37
CA PRO A 69 9.88 -34.92 -12.02
C PRO A 69 8.87 -35.86 -11.32
N ARG A 70 7.60 -35.46 -11.32
CA ARG A 70 6.47 -36.30 -10.91
C ARG A 70 5.46 -36.33 -12.07
N PRO A 71 5.32 -37.42 -12.83
CA PRO A 71 5.98 -38.74 -12.72
C PRO A 71 7.43 -38.75 -13.23
N ILE A 72 8.19 -39.82 -12.91
CA ILE A 72 9.56 -40.01 -13.41
C ILE A 72 9.52 -40.16 -14.94
N THR A 73 10.26 -39.29 -15.65
CA THR A 73 10.33 -39.29 -17.11
C THR A 73 11.54 -40.10 -17.60
N ALA A 74 11.42 -40.78 -18.75
CA ALA A 74 12.55 -41.48 -19.37
C ALA A 74 13.78 -40.57 -19.58
N ARG A 75 13.55 -39.31 -19.99
CA ARG A 75 14.59 -38.28 -20.11
C ARG A 75 15.39 -38.08 -18.83
N PHE A 76 14.73 -38.09 -17.67
CA PHE A 76 15.39 -37.91 -16.38
C PHE A 76 16.34 -39.07 -16.08
N VAL A 77 15.87 -40.30 -16.31
CA VAL A 77 16.67 -41.51 -16.11
C VAL A 77 17.89 -41.52 -17.03
N VAL A 78 17.71 -41.22 -18.32
CA VAL A 78 18.81 -41.19 -19.31
C VAL A 78 19.85 -40.14 -18.94
N VAL A 79 19.44 -38.93 -18.56
CA VAL A 79 20.38 -37.86 -18.18
C VAL A 79 21.21 -38.27 -16.96
N HIS A 80 20.59 -38.86 -15.94
CA HIS A 80 21.32 -39.33 -14.76
C HIS A 80 22.21 -40.55 -15.02
N ALA A 81 21.82 -41.45 -15.93
CA ALA A 81 22.65 -42.58 -16.35
C ALA A 81 23.91 -42.12 -17.11
N VAL A 82 23.77 -41.18 -18.05
CA VAL A 82 24.93 -40.61 -18.76
C VAL A 82 25.83 -39.81 -17.82
N ALA A 83 25.22 -39.01 -16.93
CA ALA A 83 25.98 -38.19 -15.98
C ALA A 83 26.72 -39.03 -14.94
N SER A 84 26.18 -40.18 -14.50
CA SER A 84 26.86 -41.06 -13.55
C SER A 84 28.10 -41.72 -14.16
N VAL A 85 28.02 -42.19 -15.40
CA VAL A 85 29.16 -42.75 -16.14
C VAL A 85 30.21 -41.66 -16.40
N THR A 86 29.78 -40.48 -16.86
CA THR A 86 30.68 -39.35 -17.10
C THR A 86 31.42 -38.93 -15.82
N TYR A 87 30.70 -38.85 -14.70
CA TYR A 87 31.27 -38.57 -13.39
C TYR A 87 32.30 -39.62 -12.98
N ALA A 88 31.98 -40.91 -13.14
CA ALA A 88 32.86 -42.00 -12.76
C ALA A 88 34.17 -41.99 -13.57
N VAL A 89 34.08 -41.81 -14.89
CA VAL A 89 35.25 -41.71 -15.77
C VAL A 89 36.11 -40.49 -15.41
N ALA A 90 35.49 -39.32 -15.22
CA ALA A 90 36.19 -38.10 -14.82
C ALA A 90 36.90 -38.27 -13.46
N TRP A 91 36.23 -38.91 -12.50
CA TRP A 91 36.80 -39.18 -11.18
C TRP A 91 38.03 -40.09 -11.25
N VAL A 92 37.95 -41.20 -12.01
CA VAL A 92 39.08 -42.12 -12.22
C VAL A 92 40.25 -41.40 -12.92
N ALA A 93 39.95 -40.62 -13.96
CA ALA A 93 40.96 -39.86 -14.71
C ALA A 93 41.67 -38.83 -13.82
N LEU A 94 40.93 -38.04 -13.05
CA LEU A 94 41.50 -37.03 -12.16
C LEU A 94 42.30 -37.67 -11.01
N THR A 95 41.83 -38.80 -10.47
CA THR A 95 42.54 -39.50 -9.40
C THR A 95 43.85 -40.10 -9.92
N SER A 96 43.88 -40.59 -11.16
CA SER A 96 45.10 -41.13 -11.80
C SER A 96 46.07 -40.06 -12.30
N ALA A 97 45.57 -38.86 -12.65
CA ALA A 97 46.39 -37.79 -13.20
C ALA A 97 47.40 -37.23 -12.19
N ILE A 98 47.04 -37.10 -10.91
CA ILE A 98 47.89 -36.49 -9.89
C ILE A 98 49.17 -37.29 -9.64
N PRO A 99 49.11 -38.62 -9.38
CA PRO A 99 50.34 -39.41 -9.23
C PRO A 99 51.13 -39.50 -10.53
N SER A 100 50.46 -39.53 -11.68
CA SER A 100 51.14 -39.57 -12.99
C SER A 100 51.98 -38.32 -13.24
N LEU A 101 51.46 -37.13 -12.86
CA LEU A 101 52.20 -35.87 -12.94
C LEU A 101 53.37 -35.82 -11.95
N HIS A 102 53.21 -36.39 -10.76
CA HIS A 102 54.25 -36.43 -9.74
C HIS A 102 55.40 -37.39 -10.09
N ASN A 103 55.09 -38.53 -10.71
CA ASN A 103 56.05 -39.59 -11.01
C ASN A 103 56.66 -39.48 -12.41
N GLY A 104 56.21 -38.54 -13.24
CA GLY A 104 56.70 -38.35 -14.61
C GLY A 104 56.38 -39.50 -15.58
N ALA A 105 55.53 -40.45 -15.15
CA ALA A 105 55.12 -41.62 -15.92
C ALA A 105 53.61 -41.81 -15.78
N PHE A 106 52.95 -42.27 -16.84
CA PHE A 106 51.52 -42.54 -16.80
C PHE A 106 51.23 -43.75 -15.91
N THR A 107 50.74 -43.49 -14.69
CA THR A 107 50.38 -44.52 -13.71
C THR A 107 48.87 -44.54 -13.54
N VAL A 108 48.22 -45.58 -14.04
CA VAL A 108 46.81 -45.84 -13.73
C VAL A 108 46.75 -46.49 -12.35
N ILE A 109 46.03 -45.87 -11.41
CA ILE A 109 45.79 -46.44 -10.08
C ILE A 109 44.78 -47.58 -10.22
N ALA A 110 45.20 -48.71 -10.77
CA ALA A 110 44.47 -49.99 -10.71
C ALA A 110 45.27 -51.13 -11.39
N PRO A 111 46.19 -51.83 -10.70
CA PRO A 111 46.74 -53.08 -11.23
C PRO A 111 45.66 -54.17 -11.39
N ALA A 112 44.55 -54.10 -10.63
CA ALA A 112 43.44 -55.06 -10.64
C ALA A 112 42.28 -54.71 -11.62
N GLY A 113 42.46 -53.71 -12.50
CA GLY A 113 41.47 -53.31 -13.51
C GLY A 113 40.57 -52.12 -13.13
N VAL A 114 40.10 -51.39 -14.15
CA VAL A 114 39.39 -50.09 -14.00
C VAL A 114 37.93 -50.23 -13.56
N ALA A 115 37.32 -51.40 -13.76
CA ALA A 115 35.88 -51.62 -13.55
C ALA A 115 35.39 -51.35 -12.11
N PRO A 116 36.07 -51.81 -11.03
CA PRO A 116 35.63 -51.53 -9.65
C PRO A 116 35.60 -50.03 -9.32
N PHE A 117 36.54 -49.25 -9.87
CA PHE A 117 36.60 -47.81 -9.65
C PHE A 117 35.48 -47.08 -10.39
N VAL A 118 35.12 -47.54 -11.59
CA VAL A 118 33.98 -46.98 -12.33
C VAL A 118 32.66 -47.27 -11.59
N ILE A 119 32.48 -48.49 -11.10
CA ILE A 119 31.29 -48.87 -10.29
C ILE A 119 31.20 -48.00 -9.04
N LEU A 120 32.32 -47.82 -8.32
CA LEU A 120 32.37 -46.96 -7.14
C LEU A 120 32.07 -45.50 -7.49
N GLY A 121 32.61 -44.99 -8.60
CA GLY A 121 32.30 -43.64 -9.10
C GLY A 121 30.82 -43.44 -9.41
N ILE A 122 30.16 -44.42 -10.03
CA ILE A 122 28.71 -44.41 -10.27
C ILE A 122 27.94 -44.37 -8.94
N TRP A 123 28.35 -45.19 -7.96
CA TRP A 123 27.75 -45.20 -6.62
C TRP A 123 27.89 -43.85 -5.91
N LEU A 124 29.08 -43.24 -5.95
CA LEU A 124 29.33 -41.91 -5.39
C LEU A 124 28.43 -40.85 -6.04
N TYR A 125 28.28 -40.90 -7.36
CA TYR A 125 27.37 -40.01 -8.08
C TYR A 125 25.92 -40.15 -7.60
N LEU A 126 25.42 -41.39 -7.53
CA LEU A 126 24.02 -41.66 -7.13
C LEU A 126 23.76 -41.20 -5.69
N MET A 127 24.72 -41.41 -4.79
CA MET A 127 24.64 -40.94 -3.41
C MET A 127 24.56 -39.41 -3.34
N VAL A 128 25.46 -38.69 -4.03
CA VAL A 128 25.46 -37.21 -4.04
C VAL A 128 24.17 -36.66 -4.64
N ALA A 129 23.72 -37.23 -5.76
CA ALA A 129 22.47 -36.83 -6.41
C ALA A 129 21.25 -37.12 -5.53
N GLY A 130 21.20 -38.29 -4.89
CA GLY A 130 20.13 -38.70 -3.98
C GLY A 130 20.00 -37.77 -2.78
N ILE A 131 21.12 -37.48 -2.10
CA ILE A 131 21.15 -36.53 -0.97
C ILE A 131 20.70 -35.14 -1.43
N ALA A 132 21.18 -34.67 -2.58
CA ALA A 132 20.79 -33.36 -3.12
C ALA A 132 19.27 -33.27 -3.36
N TYR A 133 18.65 -34.33 -3.90
CA TYR A 133 17.19 -34.36 -4.07
C TYR A 133 16.44 -34.47 -2.75
N ALA A 134 16.92 -35.26 -1.79
CA ALA A 134 16.30 -35.42 -0.48
C ALA A 134 16.27 -34.10 0.32
N VAL A 135 17.40 -33.41 0.42
CA VAL A 135 17.50 -32.09 1.09
C VAL A 135 16.60 -31.04 0.42
N ARG A 136 16.47 -31.10 -0.90
CA ARG A 136 15.57 -30.20 -1.63
C ARG A 136 14.11 -30.55 -1.41
N ALA A 137 13.77 -31.83 -1.31
CA ALA A 137 12.41 -32.28 -1.03
C ALA A 137 11.94 -31.82 0.35
N THR A 138 12.77 -31.97 1.38
CA THR A 138 12.46 -31.49 2.75
C THR A 138 12.33 -29.97 2.79
N GLY A 139 13.23 -29.25 2.11
CA GLY A 139 13.16 -27.78 2.01
C GLY A 139 11.91 -27.27 1.29
N ARG A 140 11.37 -28.00 0.30
CA ARG A 140 10.10 -27.66 -0.36
C ARG A 140 8.90 -27.89 0.56
N ALA A 141 8.88 -29.00 1.30
CA ALA A 141 7.80 -29.31 2.24
C ALA A 141 7.67 -28.23 3.32
N ALA A 142 8.78 -27.87 3.97
CA ALA A 142 8.80 -26.82 5.00
C ALA A 142 8.35 -25.44 4.47
N ARG A 143 8.67 -25.11 3.22
CA ARG A 143 8.18 -23.86 2.58
C ARG A 143 6.69 -23.92 2.25
N ALA A 144 6.18 -25.07 1.85
CA ALA A 144 4.77 -25.25 1.57
C ALA A 144 3.94 -25.14 2.86
N GLU A 145 4.41 -25.74 3.96
CA GLU A 145 3.78 -25.63 5.29
C GLU A 145 3.75 -24.18 5.78
N THR A 146 4.87 -23.45 5.70
CA THR A 146 4.91 -22.05 6.12
C THR A 146 4.03 -21.15 5.24
N ALA A 147 3.98 -21.39 3.93
CA ALA A 147 3.06 -20.69 3.04
C ALA A 147 1.59 -20.99 3.35
N ALA A 148 1.26 -22.25 3.64
CA ALA A 148 -0.09 -22.66 4.03
C ALA A 148 -0.51 -22.01 5.36
N ALA A 149 0.36 -22.04 6.38
CA ALA A 149 0.10 -21.41 7.68
C ALA A 149 -0.10 -19.88 7.55
N MET A 150 0.70 -19.21 6.72
CA MET A 150 0.52 -17.77 6.44
C MET A 150 -0.80 -17.48 5.73
N THR A 151 -1.22 -18.36 4.80
CA THR A 151 -2.50 -18.23 4.10
C THR A 151 -3.67 -18.41 5.07
N GLN A 152 -3.59 -19.38 5.96
CA GLN A 152 -4.59 -19.59 7.03
C GLN A 152 -4.64 -18.41 8.00
N LEU A 153 -3.48 -17.88 8.43
CA LEU A 153 -3.43 -16.70 9.28
C LEU A 153 -4.02 -15.46 8.58
N ALA A 154 -3.77 -15.30 7.29
CA ALA A 154 -4.37 -14.22 6.50
C ALA A 154 -5.89 -14.38 6.40
N ALA A 155 -6.40 -15.60 6.21
CA ALA A 155 -7.84 -15.87 6.21
C ALA A 155 -8.49 -15.60 7.58
N LEU A 156 -7.86 -16.03 8.68
CA LEU A 156 -8.33 -15.74 10.05
C LEU A 156 -8.31 -14.23 10.36
N ARG A 157 -7.27 -13.51 9.92
CA ARG A 157 -7.21 -12.04 10.05
C ARG A 157 -8.24 -11.33 9.18
N ALA A 158 -8.63 -11.91 8.05
CA ALA A 158 -9.63 -11.34 7.15
C ALA A 158 -11.07 -11.45 7.70
N GLN A 159 -11.33 -12.37 8.65
CA GLN A 159 -12.66 -12.50 9.27
C GLN A 159 -13.02 -11.33 10.20
N LEU A 160 -12.04 -10.58 10.71
CA LEU A 160 -12.27 -9.32 11.41
C LEU A 160 -12.02 -8.16 10.44
N ASN A 161 -13.06 -7.64 9.78
CA ASN A 161 -12.90 -6.44 8.97
C ASN A 161 -12.57 -5.25 9.89
N PRO A 162 -11.31 -4.75 9.95
CA PRO A 162 -10.92 -3.75 10.94
C PRO A 162 -11.64 -2.42 10.70
N HIS A 163 -12.01 -2.16 9.44
CA HIS A 163 -12.59 -0.90 9.01
C HIS A 163 -13.96 -0.65 9.63
N PHE A 164 -14.83 -1.66 9.67
CA PHE A 164 -16.13 -1.56 10.33
C PHE A 164 -15.98 -1.15 11.81
N LEU A 165 -15.11 -1.86 12.54
CA LEU A 165 -14.90 -1.61 13.96
C LEU A 165 -14.34 -0.21 14.21
N PHE A 166 -13.33 0.21 13.44
CA PHE A 166 -12.76 1.54 13.59
C PHE A 166 -13.78 2.64 13.29
N ASN A 167 -14.61 2.48 12.26
CA ASN A 167 -15.65 3.44 11.91
C ASN A 167 -16.75 3.53 12.99
N ALA A 168 -17.15 2.39 13.55
CA ALA A 168 -18.14 2.34 14.63
C ALA A 168 -17.62 3.03 15.90
N LEU A 169 -16.39 2.72 16.33
CA LEU A 169 -15.75 3.37 17.47
C LEU A 169 -15.54 4.87 17.24
N HIS A 170 -15.19 5.27 16.02
CA HIS A 170 -15.06 6.68 15.66
C HIS A 170 -16.39 7.43 15.81
N THR A 171 -17.50 6.83 15.37
CA THR A 171 -18.85 7.39 15.54
C THR A 171 -19.20 7.55 17.02
N VAL A 172 -18.88 6.54 17.85
CA VAL A 172 -19.03 6.62 19.31
C VAL A 172 -18.25 7.82 19.87
N VAL A 173 -16.98 7.96 19.50
CA VAL A 173 -16.12 9.06 19.97
C VAL A 173 -16.67 10.42 19.57
N GLN A 174 -17.21 10.57 18.36
CA GLN A 174 -17.83 11.82 17.92
C GLN A 174 -19.15 12.13 18.64
N LEU A 175 -19.89 11.11 19.09
CA LEU A 175 -21.12 11.28 19.86
C LEU A 175 -20.86 11.77 21.30
N ILE A 176 -19.72 11.44 21.92
CA ILE A 176 -19.39 11.83 23.30
C ILE A 176 -19.64 13.32 23.59
N PRO A 177 -19.11 14.28 22.79
CA PRO A 177 -19.35 15.71 23.05
C PRO A 177 -20.76 16.21 22.68
N LEU A 178 -21.54 15.42 21.92
CA LEU A 178 -22.87 15.80 21.42
C LEU A 178 -23.99 15.27 22.31
N ASP A 179 -23.95 13.98 22.61
CA ASP A 179 -24.92 13.25 23.44
C ASP A 179 -24.21 12.07 24.13
N PRO A 180 -23.74 12.26 25.38
CA PRO A 180 -23.04 11.21 26.13
C PRO A 180 -23.89 9.95 26.36
N ARG A 181 -25.23 10.09 26.48
CA ARG A 181 -26.10 8.93 26.72
C ARG A 181 -26.17 8.06 25.47
N ARG A 182 -26.36 8.70 24.31
CA ARG A 182 -26.37 8.00 23.01
C ARG A 182 -25.00 7.42 22.67
N ALA A 183 -23.91 8.07 23.05
CA ALA A 183 -22.55 7.53 22.91
C ALA A 183 -22.35 6.25 23.72
N SER A 184 -22.80 6.21 24.98
CA SER A 184 -22.73 4.99 25.81
C SER A 184 -23.56 3.84 25.22
N GLN A 185 -24.78 4.12 24.74
CA GLN A 185 -25.62 3.12 24.08
C GLN A 185 -24.94 2.55 22.82
N ALA A 186 -24.39 3.42 21.98
CA ALA A 186 -23.64 3.01 20.79
C ALA A 186 -22.40 2.16 21.14
N ALA A 187 -21.69 2.51 22.22
CA ALA A 187 -20.56 1.72 22.70
C ALA A 187 -20.99 0.31 23.17
N GLU A 188 -22.13 0.21 23.85
CA GLU A 188 -22.71 -1.08 24.28
C GLU A 188 -23.11 -1.94 23.07
N GLU A 189 -23.69 -1.35 22.02
CA GLU A 189 -24.05 -2.07 20.78
C GLU A 189 -22.81 -2.62 20.06
N VAL A 190 -21.75 -1.83 19.94
CA VAL A 190 -20.47 -2.26 19.36
C VAL A 190 -19.84 -3.38 20.20
N ALA A 191 -19.84 -3.25 21.52
CA ALA A 191 -19.32 -4.26 22.42
C ALA A 191 -20.12 -5.58 22.35
N ALA A 192 -21.45 -5.50 22.22
CA ALA A 192 -22.32 -6.66 22.04
C ALA A 192 -22.01 -7.39 20.73
N LEU A 193 -21.79 -6.65 19.64
CA LEU A 193 -21.43 -7.21 18.34
C LEU A 193 -20.06 -7.91 18.39
N LEU A 194 -19.04 -7.27 18.97
CA LEU A 194 -17.72 -7.86 19.15
C LEU A 194 -17.76 -9.14 20.00
N ARG A 195 -18.60 -9.15 21.05
CA ARG A 195 -18.76 -10.34 21.89
C ARG A 195 -19.30 -11.51 21.08
N THR A 196 -20.25 -11.29 20.17
CA THR A 196 -20.76 -12.33 19.28
C THR A 196 -19.67 -12.86 18.35
N VAL A 197 -18.93 -11.97 17.67
CA VAL A 197 -17.84 -12.35 16.76
C VAL A 197 -16.72 -13.14 17.45
N ILE A 198 -16.38 -12.79 18.70
CA ILE A 198 -15.32 -13.47 19.47
C ILE A 198 -15.78 -14.81 20.06
N SER A 199 -17.09 -15.00 20.24
CA SER A 199 -17.65 -16.18 20.92
C SER A 199 -18.13 -17.29 19.97
N GLU A 200 -18.28 -17.00 18.67
CA GLU A 200 -18.76 -17.96 17.67
C GLU A 200 -17.63 -18.75 17.01
N ASP A 201 -17.26 -19.85 17.66
CA ASP A 201 -16.28 -20.85 17.16
C ASP A 201 -16.97 -21.99 16.38
N ARG A 202 -18.13 -21.72 15.76
CA ARG A 202 -18.94 -22.73 15.06
C ARG A 202 -18.95 -22.45 13.56
N ASP A 203 -18.83 -23.50 12.76
CA ASP A 203 -18.92 -23.41 11.29
C ASP A 203 -20.35 -23.15 10.79
N LEU A 204 -21.36 -23.55 11.58
CA LEU A 204 -22.78 -23.41 11.25
C LEU A 204 -23.56 -22.85 12.45
N VAL A 205 -24.43 -21.88 12.17
CA VAL A 205 -25.34 -21.25 13.14
C VAL A 205 -26.78 -21.29 12.64
N PRO A 206 -27.79 -21.32 13.54
CA PRO A 206 -29.19 -21.16 13.15
C PRO A 206 -29.41 -19.83 12.42
N LEU A 207 -30.25 -19.84 11.38
CA LEU A 207 -30.58 -18.66 10.58
C LEU A 207 -31.09 -17.50 11.45
N ARG A 208 -31.87 -17.77 12.49
CA ARG A 208 -32.33 -16.74 13.45
C ARG A 208 -31.18 -15.99 14.13
N ASP A 209 -30.08 -16.67 14.44
CA ASP A 209 -28.95 -16.11 15.19
C ASP A 209 -28.12 -15.23 14.24
N GLU A 210 -27.93 -15.69 12.99
CA GLU A 210 -27.34 -14.91 11.91
C GLU A 210 -28.19 -13.66 11.58
N CYS A 211 -29.52 -13.77 11.46
CA CYS A 211 -30.42 -12.63 11.25
C CYS A 211 -30.37 -11.62 12.42
N ALA A 212 -30.31 -12.12 13.66
CA ALA A 212 -30.16 -11.28 14.84
C ALA A 212 -28.80 -10.55 14.85
N PHE A 213 -27.73 -11.23 14.43
CA PHE A 213 -26.40 -10.64 14.27
C PHE A 213 -26.41 -9.52 13.23
N VAL A 214 -26.95 -9.78 12.04
CA VAL A 214 -27.07 -8.78 10.96
C VAL A 214 -27.90 -7.57 11.39
N SER A 215 -28.98 -7.79 12.16
CA SER A 215 -29.80 -6.70 12.71
C SER A 215 -29.00 -5.79 13.65
N ARG A 216 -28.15 -6.35 14.52
CA ARG A 216 -27.26 -5.58 15.40
C ARG A 216 -26.17 -4.85 14.61
N TYR A 217 -25.58 -5.52 13.62
CA TYR A 217 -24.61 -4.92 12.70
C TYR A 217 -25.18 -3.69 12.00
N LEU A 218 -26.39 -3.80 11.46
CA LEU A 218 -27.09 -2.69 10.82
C LEU A 218 -27.45 -1.57 11.80
N GLY A 219 -27.75 -1.90 13.06
CA GLY A 219 -27.93 -0.90 14.12
C GLY A 219 -26.70 -0.01 14.30
N VAL A 220 -25.51 -0.61 14.33
CA VAL A 220 -24.24 0.10 14.40
C VAL A 220 -23.98 0.91 13.12
N GLU A 221 -24.23 0.35 11.92
CA GLU A 221 -24.09 1.09 10.65
C GLU A 221 -25.06 2.28 10.55
N ARG A 222 -26.26 2.19 11.14
CA ARG A 222 -27.22 3.30 11.19
C ARG A 222 -26.74 4.46 12.06
N LEU A 223 -25.80 4.26 12.98
CA LEU A 223 -25.18 5.37 13.70
C LEU A 223 -24.44 6.31 12.73
N ARG A 224 -23.85 5.75 11.67
CA ARG A 224 -23.08 6.48 10.66
C ARG A 224 -23.96 7.02 9.54
N PHE A 225 -24.84 6.17 9.01
CA PHE A 225 -25.67 6.48 7.85
C PHE A 225 -27.08 7.01 8.19
N ALA A 226 -27.42 7.16 9.48
CA ALA A 226 -28.72 7.63 9.95
C ALA A 226 -29.90 6.81 9.33
N ASP A 227 -31.01 7.47 8.98
CA ASP A 227 -32.19 6.83 8.36
C ASP A 227 -32.02 6.52 6.87
N ARG A 228 -30.78 6.59 6.35
CA ARG A 228 -30.50 6.33 4.92
C ARG A 228 -30.37 4.85 4.61
N ILE A 229 -30.41 3.97 5.60
CA ILE A 229 -30.42 2.52 5.40
C ILE A 229 -31.71 1.97 5.98
N THR A 230 -32.57 1.44 5.12
CA THR A 230 -33.77 0.70 5.54
C THR A 230 -33.56 -0.75 5.17
N VAL A 231 -33.65 -1.64 6.15
CA VAL A 231 -33.53 -3.08 5.92
C VAL A 231 -34.84 -3.77 6.25
N ALA A 232 -35.33 -4.57 5.32
CA ALA A 232 -36.50 -5.42 5.49
C ALA A 232 -36.06 -6.89 5.47
N PHE A 233 -36.45 -7.62 6.51
CA PHE A 233 -36.27 -9.07 6.58
C PHE A 233 -37.60 -9.74 6.25
N ASP A 234 -37.61 -10.54 5.18
CA ASP A 234 -38.71 -11.43 4.80
C ASP A 234 -38.21 -12.87 4.93
N VAL A 235 -38.31 -13.39 6.15
CA VAL A 235 -37.85 -14.72 6.52
C VAL A 235 -39.05 -15.48 7.05
N ASP A 236 -39.37 -16.61 6.43
CA ASP A 236 -40.38 -17.52 6.94
C ASP A 236 -39.92 -18.08 8.31
N GLU A 237 -40.76 -17.92 9.33
CA GLU A 237 -40.48 -18.39 10.70
C GLU A 237 -40.18 -19.90 10.72
N ALA A 238 -40.74 -20.67 9.79
CA ALA A 238 -40.46 -22.10 9.64
C ALA A 238 -38.99 -22.40 9.28
N LEU A 239 -38.28 -21.43 8.69
CA LEU A 239 -36.87 -21.55 8.26
C LEU A 239 -35.88 -21.00 9.30
N ALA A 240 -36.36 -20.40 10.39
CA ALA A 240 -35.53 -19.78 11.43
C ALA A 240 -34.51 -20.74 12.08
N GLY A 241 -34.83 -22.05 12.12
CA GLY A 241 -33.97 -23.10 12.66
C GLY A 241 -32.98 -23.70 11.66
N ALA A 242 -33.02 -23.34 10.38
CA ALA A 242 -32.11 -23.87 9.37
C ALA A 242 -30.66 -23.47 9.68
N LEU A 243 -29.71 -24.39 9.51
CA LEU A 243 -28.30 -24.13 9.74
C LEU A 243 -27.68 -23.45 8.51
N VAL A 244 -27.00 -22.34 8.74
CA VAL A 244 -26.27 -21.56 7.73
C VAL A 244 -24.83 -21.36 8.15
N PRO A 245 -23.88 -21.20 7.21
CA PRO A 245 -22.52 -20.83 7.55
C PRO A 245 -22.47 -19.50 8.30
N THR A 246 -21.67 -19.44 9.35
CA THR A 246 -21.49 -18.23 10.17
C THR A 246 -21.02 -17.06 9.30
N PHE A 247 -21.63 -15.88 9.48
CA PHE A 247 -21.36 -14.65 8.73
C PHE A 247 -21.70 -14.68 7.23
N ALA A 248 -22.39 -15.71 6.75
CA ALA A 248 -22.79 -15.79 5.34
C ALA A 248 -23.73 -14.65 4.95
N LEU A 249 -24.71 -14.33 5.80
CA LEU A 249 -25.67 -13.28 5.53
C LEU A 249 -25.04 -11.91 5.82
N GLN A 250 -24.25 -11.78 6.88
CA GLN A 250 -23.50 -10.55 7.16
C GLN A 250 -22.65 -10.13 5.96
N THR A 251 -21.88 -11.05 5.37
CA THR A 251 -20.99 -10.71 4.25
C THR A 251 -21.77 -10.13 3.05
N LEU A 252 -22.96 -10.67 2.77
CA LEU A 252 -23.81 -10.19 1.68
C LEU A 252 -24.43 -8.83 2.01
N VAL A 253 -24.93 -8.66 3.23
CA VAL A 253 -25.54 -7.39 3.69
C VAL A 253 -24.49 -6.29 3.80
N GLU A 254 -23.30 -6.58 4.30
CA GLU A 254 -22.18 -5.63 4.34
C GLU A 254 -21.81 -5.15 2.93
N ASN A 255 -21.73 -6.07 1.96
CA ASN A 255 -21.48 -5.70 0.58
C ASN A 255 -22.60 -4.82 0.01
N ALA A 256 -23.86 -5.15 0.29
CA ALA A 256 -25.02 -4.36 -0.11
C ALA A 256 -25.00 -2.95 0.50
N VAL A 257 -24.69 -2.82 1.79
CA VAL A 257 -24.57 -1.52 2.48
C VAL A 257 -23.39 -0.71 1.92
N ARG A 258 -22.23 -1.35 1.77
CA ARG A 258 -21.02 -0.68 1.28
C ARG A 258 -21.15 -0.21 -0.17
N HIS A 259 -21.77 -1.00 -1.04
CA HIS A 259 -21.90 -0.67 -2.46
C HIS A 259 -23.20 0.07 -2.81
N GLY A 260 -24.24 -0.06 -1.98
CA GLY A 260 -25.52 0.63 -2.17
C GLY A 260 -25.58 1.98 -1.46
N ALA A 261 -25.28 2.01 -0.16
CA ALA A 261 -25.44 3.20 0.67
C ALA A 261 -24.23 4.14 0.65
N ALA A 262 -23.01 3.61 0.58
CA ALA A 262 -21.80 4.44 0.60
C ALA A 262 -21.57 5.34 -0.64
N PRO A 263 -21.99 4.99 -1.88
CA PRO A 263 -21.79 5.88 -3.02
C PRO A 263 -22.95 6.86 -3.28
N ARG A 264 -24.13 6.66 -2.67
CA ARG A 264 -25.35 7.47 -2.93
C ARG A 264 -25.68 8.38 -1.76
N ILE A 265 -26.60 9.34 -1.98
CA ILE A 265 -27.17 10.23 -0.94
C ILE A 265 -28.59 9.76 -0.56
N ASP A 266 -29.29 9.09 -1.48
CA ASP A 266 -30.64 8.58 -1.26
C ASP A 266 -30.65 7.48 -0.19
N PRO A 267 -31.83 7.22 0.42
CA PRO A 267 -32.03 6.01 1.21
C PRO A 267 -31.78 4.77 0.35
N THR A 268 -31.01 3.83 0.87
CA THR A 268 -30.80 2.51 0.27
C THR A 268 -31.72 1.52 0.97
N GLN A 269 -32.54 0.81 0.21
CA GLN A 269 -33.33 -0.29 0.69
C GLN A 269 -32.57 -1.60 0.47
N VAL A 270 -32.32 -2.31 1.56
CA VAL A 270 -31.77 -3.66 1.53
C VAL A 270 -32.88 -4.62 1.93
N ALA A 271 -33.28 -5.51 1.02
CA ALA A 271 -34.23 -6.57 1.28
C ALA A 271 -33.49 -7.89 1.42
N VAL A 272 -33.67 -8.56 2.56
CA VAL A 272 -33.16 -9.91 2.82
C VAL A 272 -34.34 -10.86 2.74
N THR A 273 -34.32 -11.77 1.77
CA THR A 273 -35.35 -12.82 1.64
C THR A 273 -34.72 -14.20 1.76
N VAL A 274 -35.41 -15.10 2.47
CA VAL A 274 -34.97 -16.50 2.60
C VAL A 274 -36.10 -17.43 2.18
N SER A 275 -35.79 -18.32 1.24
CA SER A 275 -36.75 -19.30 0.72
C SER A 275 -36.12 -20.69 0.67
N ALA A 276 -36.90 -21.74 0.89
CA ALA A 276 -36.48 -23.11 0.65
C ALA A 276 -36.97 -23.59 -0.73
N ASP A 277 -36.08 -24.17 -1.53
CA ASP A 277 -36.38 -24.69 -2.86
C ASP A 277 -35.71 -26.06 -3.04
N GLY A 278 -36.51 -27.13 -3.14
CA GLY A 278 -36.03 -28.47 -3.45
C GLY A 278 -34.95 -29.03 -2.50
N GLY A 279 -35.03 -28.72 -1.20
CA GLY A 279 -34.02 -29.14 -0.21
C GLY A 279 -32.79 -28.21 -0.12
N THR A 280 -32.77 -27.10 -0.86
CA THR A 280 -31.74 -26.07 -0.79
C THR A 280 -32.30 -24.82 -0.11
N LEU A 281 -31.56 -24.25 0.83
CA LEU A 281 -31.88 -22.93 1.40
C LEU A 281 -31.30 -21.84 0.51
N ARG A 282 -32.15 -20.96 -0.01
CA ARG A 282 -31.76 -19.82 -0.85
C ARG A 282 -31.88 -18.53 -0.04
N LEU A 283 -30.74 -17.91 0.23
CA LEU A 283 -30.66 -16.58 0.82
C LEU A 283 -30.45 -15.56 -0.30
N THR A 284 -31.31 -14.54 -0.36
CA THR A 284 -31.21 -13.46 -1.36
C THR A 284 -31.09 -12.14 -0.63
N VAL A 285 -30.04 -11.38 -0.93
CA VAL A 285 -29.88 -9.99 -0.50
C VAL A 285 -30.02 -9.12 -1.73
N ARG A 286 -30.97 -8.19 -1.71
CA ARG A 286 -31.23 -7.25 -2.78
C ARG A 286 -31.06 -5.84 -2.28
N ASP A 287 -30.25 -5.05 -2.97
CA ASP A 287 -30.17 -3.60 -2.78
C ASP A 287 -30.77 -2.86 -3.99
N ASP A 288 -31.13 -1.60 -3.78
CA ASP A 288 -31.54 -0.65 -4.82
C ASP A 288 -30.40 0.30 -5.24
N GLY A 289 -29.14 -0.07 -4.97
CA GLY A 289 -27.95 0.69 -5.31
C GLY A 289 -27.64 0.78 -6.82
N GLU A 290 -26.56 1.48 -7.18
CA GLU A 290 -26.15 1.69 -8.59
C GLU A 290 -25.74 0.38 -9.32
N GLY A 291 -25.57 -0.72 -8.57
CA GLY A 291 -25.11 -2.00 -9.09
C GLY A 291 -23.63 -1.98 -9.54
N PRO A 292 -23.07 -3.14 -9.93
CA PRO A 292 -21.71 -3.19 -10.42
C PRO A 292 -21.61 -2.45 -11.75
N ARG A 293 -20.77 -1.41 -11.83
CA ARG A 293 -20.43 -0.74 -13.09
C ARG A 293 -19.96 -1.80 -14.07
N SER A 294 -20.72 -2.03 -15.14
CA SER A 294 -20.33 -2.99 -16.17
C SER A 294 -18.98 -2.55 -16.75
N ARG A 295 -17.92 -3.26 -16.35
CA ARG A 295 -16.65 -3.18 -17.04
C ARG A 295 -16.95 -3.80 -18.39
N ARG A 296 -17.10 -2.98 -19.44
CA ARG A 296 -17.29 -3.42 -20.83
C ARG A 296 -16.34 -4.61 -21.06
N ALA A 297 -16.91 -5.81 -21.07
CA ALA A 297 -16.18 -7.00 -21.44
C ALA A 297 -15.83 -6.81 -22.91
N GLY A 298 -14.53 -6.77 -23.20
CA GLY A 298 -14.04 -6.82 -24.58
C GLY A 298 -14.65 -8.04 -25.28
N PRO A 299 -14.81 -8.00 -26.61
CA PRO A 299 -15.61 -8.96 -27.36
C PRO A 299 -14.92 -10.33 -27.39
N HIS A 300 -15.16 -11.16 -26.38
CA HIS A 300 -14.92 -12.58 -26.47
C HIS A 300 -16.20 -13.24 -27.00
N ARG A 301 -16.15 -13.55 -28.30
CA ARG A 301 -17.07 -14.47 -28.96
C ARG A 301 -17.03 -15.81 -28.21
N HIS A 302 -18.17 -16.29 -27.71
CA HIS A 302 -18.78 -17.55 -28.16
C HIS A 302 -20.05 -17.92 -27.37
N ARG A 303 -21.14 -18.08 -28.13
CA ARG A 303 -22.24 -19.06 -28.04
C ARG A 303 -23.13 -19.11 -26.77
N GLY A 304 -24.28 -18.46 -26.90
CA GLY A 304 -25.58 -19.14 -26.97
C GLY A 304 -26.30 -19.44 -25.65
N CYS A 305 -27.26 -18.57 -25.29
CA CYS A 305 -28.61 -19.00 -24.93
C CYS A 305 -29.58 -17.81 -24.93
N VAL A 306 -30.78 -18.06 -25.44
CA VAL A 306 -31.85 -17.09 -25.71
C VAL A 306 -32.68 -16.87 -24.44
N ALA A 307 -32.97 -15.62 -24.10
CA ALA A 307 -34.16 -15.26 -23.33
C ALA A 307 -34.67 -13.89 -23.79
N SER A 308 -35.91 -13.90 -24.24
CA SER A 308 -36.67 -12.86 -24.92
C SER A 308 -36.96 -11.63 -24.05
N ALA A 309 -36.68 -10.44 -24.58
CA ALA A 309 -37.19 -9.17 -24.08
C ALA A 309 -38.39 -8.73 -24.94
N SER A 310 -39.53 -8.44 -24.31
CA SER A 310 -40.70 -7.82 -24.92
C SER A 310 -40.62 -6.30 -24.74
N ASP A 311 -40.47 -5.60 -25.85
CA ASP A 311 -40.66 -4.16 -26.03
C ASP A 311 -42.11 -3.73 -25.74
N SER A 312 -42.28 -2.58 -25.08
CA SER A 312 -43.30 -1.60 -25.48
C SER A 312 -43.18 -0.26 -24.72
N THR A 313 -42.70 0.77 -25.43
CA THR A 313 -43.13 2.19 -25.34
C THR A 313 -43.30 2.65 -26.81
N PRO A 314 -44.16 3.62 -27.21
CA PRO A 314 -44.03 5.04 -26.83
C PRO A 314 -45.31 5.94 -26.92
N SER A 315 -45.18 7.21 -26.45
CA SER A 315 -45.78 8.49 -26.95
C SER A 315 -45.78 9.50 -25.79
N THR A 316 -45.28 10.75 -25.82
CA THR A 316 -45.21 11.90 -26.76
C THR A 316 -46.51 12.70 -26.91
N VAL A 317 -46.65 13.81 -26.15
CA VAL A 317 -47.32 15.11 -26.45
C VAL A 317 -46.77 16.12 -25.40
N GLY A 318 -46.42 17.39 -25.60
CA GLY A 318 -46.64 18.38 -26.66
C GLY A 318 -47.31 19.66 -26.11
N ARG A 319 -46.50 20.66 -25.71
CA ARG A 319 -46.72 22.15 -25.63
C ARG A 319 -48.06 22.74 -25.12
N HIS A 320 -47.98 23.78 -24.26
CA HIS A 320 -48.33 25.17 -24.62
C HIS A 320 -48.03 26.21 -23.52
N THR A 321 -47.76 27.42 -24.00
CA THR A 321 -47.33 28.71 -23.43
C THR A 321 -48.46 29.53 -22.78
N SER A 322 -48.13 30.43 -21.83
CA SER A 322 -48.39 31.89 -21.96
C SER A 322 -47.91 32.71 -20.74
N ALA A 323 -47.58 33.98 -21.01
CA ALA A 323 -46.96 34.95 -20.12
C ALA A 323 -47.96 36.03 -19.67
N SER A 324 -47.67 36.74 -18.57
CA SER A 324 -48.26 38.05 -18.28
C SER A 324 -47.25 39.02 -17.63
N ARG A 325 -47.36 40.30 -18.00
CA ARG A 325 -46.50 41.45 -17.63
C ARG A 325 -47.19 42.31 -16.57
N ARG A 326 -46.40 43.08 -15.79
CA ARG A 326 -46.57 44.51 -15.36
C ARG A 326 -45.36 44.91 -14.46
N ARG A 327 -44.46 45.84 -14.84
CA ARG A 327 -44.39 47.32 -14.58
C ARG A 327 -44.54 47.69 -13.08
N ALA A 328 -43.83 48.63 -12.42
CA ALA A 328 -42.64 49.50 -12.62
C ALA A 328 -42.40 50.23 -11.25
N ALA A 329 -41.19 50.71 -10.95
CA ALA A 329 -40.80 51.48 -9.74
C ALA A 329 -41.32 52.95 -9.74
N PRO A 330 -41.16 53.82 -8.69
CA PRO A 330 -39.89 54.55 -8.42
C PRO A 330 -39.59 55.14 -6.99
N VAL A 331 -38.28 55.40 -6.72
CA VAL A 331 -37.59 56.60 -6.13
C VAL A 331 -37.74 57.06 -4.63
N SER A 332 -36.57 57.38 -4.02
CA SER A 332 -36.18 57.94 -2.69
C SER A 332 -36.37 59.47 -2.48
N PRO A 333 -36.18 60.09 -1.27
CA PRO A 333 -34.89 60.76 -0.93
C PRO A 333 -34.51 61.01 0.59
N ARG A 334 -33.31 61.62 0.77
CA ARG A 334 -32.42 61.99 1.93
C ARG A 334 -32.93 62.87 3.10
N ARG A 335 -32.31 62.79 4.31
CA ARG A 335 -31.36 63.77 4.98
C ARG A 335 -31.17 63.55 6.52
N SER A 336 -30.01 63.97 7.05
CA SER A 336 -29.48 63.98 8.45
C SER A 336 -29.84 65.26 9.26
N PRO A 337 -29.56 65.43 10.59
CA PRO A 337 -28.19 65.72 11.15
C PRO A 337 -27.89 65.22 12.62
N SER A 338 -26.64 65.45 13.06
CA SER A 338 -25.90 65.06 14.30
C SER A 338 -26.39 65.66 15.65
N PRO A 339 -25.81 65.29 16.83
CA PRO A 339 -24.60 66.00 17.33
C PRO A 339 -23.56 65.17 18.14
N CYS A 340 -22.42 65.82 18.37
CA CYS A 340 -21.13 65.42 18.94
C CYS A 340 -21.12 64.95 20.40
N SER A 341 -20.13 64.13 20.78
CA SER A 341 -19.17 64.45 21.87
C SER A 341 -18.07 63.40 22.04
N GLY A 342 -16.80 63.83 21.93
CA GLY A 342 -15.70 63.39 22.78
C GLY A 342 -14.91 62.12 22.41
N THR A 343 -13.59 62.31 22.26
CA THR A 343 -12.51 61.58 22.95
C THR A 343 -11.43 60.95 22.04
N THR A 344 -10.21 61.44 22.28
CA THR A 344 -8.83 60.88 22.09
C THR A 344 -8.25 60.54 20.70
N PRO A 345 -6.96 60.88 20.47
CA PRO A 345 -6.24 60.56 19.25
C PRO A 345 -5.59 59.17 19.36
N ASN A 346 -6.35 58.08 19.17
CA ASN A 346 -5.75 56.77 18.88
C ASN A 346 -6.70 55.75 18.23
N ASP A 347 -7.39 56.13 17.15
CA ASP A 347 -8.29 55.21 16.43
C ASP A 347 -8.05 55.19 14.92
N ARG A 348 -6.79 55.00 14.51
CA ARG A 348 -6.48 54.49 13.17
C ARG A 348 -6.24 52.99 13.33
N TRP A 349 -7.07 52.19 12.65
CA TRP A 349 -6.99 50.72 12.47
C TRP A 349 -7.89 49.81 13.33
N ARG A 350 -9.17 50.13 13.52
CA ARG A 350 -10.21 49.08 13.58
C ARG A 350 -10.79 48.84 12.20
N ARG A 351 -10.25 47.85 11.48
CA ARG A 351 -10.95 47.28 10.30
C ARG A 351 -12.27 46.64 10.78
N PRO A 352 -13.37 46.72 10.01
CA PRO A 352 -14.59 45.99 10.34
C PRO A 352 -14.26 44.50 10.44
N ARG A 353 -14.80 43.81 11.47
CA ARG A 353 -14.68 42.37 11.66
C ARG A 353 -15.34 41.66 10.47
N MET A 354 -14.61 41.45 9.38
CA MET A 354 -15.03 40.59 8.28
C MET A 354 -15.08 39.17 8.83
N ARG A 355 -16.29 38.62 8.96
CA ARG A 355 -16.49 37.22 9.33
C ARG A 355 -16.17 36.36 8.11
N VAL A 356 -15.31 35.36 8.28
CA VAL A 356 -14.89 34.46 7.21
C VAL A 356 -16.01 33.46 6.93
N SER A 357 -16.51 33.51 5.71
CA SER A 357 -17.54 32.57 5.23
C SER A 357 -16.96 31.16 5.08
N THR A 358 -17.56 30.18 5.76
CA THR A 358 -17.03 28.82 5.88
C THR A 358 -18.03 27.77 5.42
N LEU A 359 -17.60 26.79 4.62
CA LEU A 359 -18.41 25.63 4.24
C LEU A 359 -17.87 24.37 4.92
N ILE A 360 -18.75 23.51 5.42
CA ILE A 360 -18.37 22.20 5.98
C ILE A 360 -18.81 21.11 5.01
N VAL A 361 -17.89 20.23 4.65
CA VAL A 361 -18.13 19.15 3.69
C VAL A 361 -17.67 17.83 4.31
N ASP A 362 -18.63 16.97 4.60
CA ASP A 362 -18.42 15.69 5.28
C ASP A 362 -19.63 14.80 4.99
N ASP A 363 -19.45 13.52 4.71
CA ASP A 363 -20.57 12.62 4.41
C ASP A 363 -21.37 12.25 5.68
N GLU A 364 -20.70 12.21 6.82
CA GLU A 364 -21.28 11.88 8.12
C GLU A 364 -22.03 13.09 8.74
N PRO A 365 -23.35 13.01 8.97
CA PRO A 365 -24.11 14.10 9.60
C PRO A 365 -23.61 14.48 10.99
N ILE A 366 -23.15 13.48 11.77
CA ILE A 366 -22.63 13.67 13.12
C ILE A 366 -21.32 14.48 13.07
N ALA A 367 -20.43 14.18 12.13
CA ALA A 367 -19.18 14.91 11.95
C ALA A 367 -19.43 16.38 11.59
N ARG A 368 -20.40 16.66 10.69
CA ARG A 368 -20.81 18.04 10.37
C ARG A 368 -21.36 18.77 11.58
N ALA A 369 -22.25 18.12 12.35
CA ALA A 369 -22.82 18.71 13.55
C ALA A 369 -21.76 19.00 14.62
N GLY A 370 -20.82 18.08 14.84
CA GLY A 370 -19.70 18.24 15.77
C GLY A 370 -18.79 19.40 15.37
N LEU A 371 -18.36 19.45 14.10
CA LEU A 371 -17.50 20.52 13.61
C LEU A 371 -18.21 21.88 13.63
N ARG A 372 -19.49 21.95 13.25
CA ARG A 372 -20.29 23.17 13.36
C ARG A 372 -20.37 23.68 14.80
N ARG A 373 -20.53 22.77 15.77
CA ARG A 373 -20.57 23.13 17.19
C ARG A 373 -19.22 23.66 17.67
N MET A 374 -18.12 23.02 17.30
CA MET A 374 -16.77 23.50 17.66
C MET A 374 -16.40 24.82 16.96
N LEU A 375 -16.85 25.03 15.72
CA LEU A 375 -16.63 26.28 14.99
C LEU A 375 -17.45 27.46 15.54
N ALA A 376 -18.54 27.18 16.27
CA ALA A 376 -19.36 28.21 16.90
C ALA A 376 -18.61 28.98 18.01
N ASP A 377 -17.54 28.41 18.57
CA ASP A 377 -16.69 29.05 19.57
C ASP A 377 -15.79 30.16 18.96
N PHE A 378 -15.75 30.31 17.62
CA PHE A 378 -14.95 31.30 16.91
C PHE A 378 -15.81 32.41 16.29
N ASP A 379 -15.92 33.57 16.96
CA ASP A 379 -16.74 34.74 16.56
C ASP A 379 -16.49 35.30 15.14
N TRP A 380 -15.34 34.99 14.56
CA TRP A 380 -14.90 35.47 13.25
C TRP A 380 -15.17 34.48 12.12
N ILE A 381 -15.73 33.30 12.43
CA ILE A 381 -16.18 32.31 11.45
C ILE A 381 -17.70 32.39 11.29
N THR A 382 -18.20 32.17 10.07
CA THR A 382 -19.63 32.01 9.82
C THR A 382 -19.84 30.84 8.87
N VAL A 383 -20.51 29.78 9.34
CA VAL A 383 -20.84 28.62 8.51
C VAL A 383 -21.98 28.99 7.56
N VAL A 384 -21.69 29.09 6.26
CA VAL A 384 -22.64 29.52 5.22
C VAL A 384 -23.36 28.36 4.54
N GLY A 385 -22.92 27.12 4.79
CA GLY A 385 -23.57 25.93 4.27
C GLY A 385 -22.86 24.64 4.66
N GLU A 386 -23.51 23.53 4.36
CA GLU A 386 -23.01 22.17 4.56
C GLU A 386 -23.21 21.35 3.27
N ALA A 387 -22.32 20.41 3.00
CA ALA A 387 -22.47 19.45 1.91
C ALA A 387 -22.11 18.02 2.38
N ALA A 388 -22.86 17.04 1.88
CA ALA A 388 -22.78 15.64 2.32
C ALA A 388 -22.01 14.71 1.34
N ASN A 389 -21.44 15.26 0.27
CA ASN A 389 -20.73 14.50 -0.76
C ASN A 389 -19.95 15.46 -1.67
N GLY A 390 -19.03 14.92 -2.46
CA GLY A 390 -18.15 15.74 -3.28
C GLY A 390 -18.85 16.50 -4.42
N LEU A 391 -19.94 15.99 -5.01
CA LEU A 391 -20.69 16.72 -6.05
C LEU A 391 -21.44 17.92 -5.48
N ALA A 392 -22.13 17.74 -4.36
CA ALA A 392 -22.77 18.82 -3.61
C ALA A 392 -21.73 19.83 -3.11
N ALA A 393 -20.53 19.37 -2.73
CA ALA A 393 -19.42 20.24 -2.37
C ALA A 393 -19.02 21.16 -3.52
N VAL A 394 -18.79 20.63 -4.72
CA VAL A 394 -18.45 21.45 -5.91
C VAL A 394 -19.55 22.47 -6.21
N ALA A 395 -20.82 22.05 -6.18
CA ALA A 395 -21.95 22.95 -6.43
C ALA A 395 -22.03 24.07 -5.38
N SER A 396 -21.97 23.73 -4.09
CA SER A 396 -22.04 24.68 -2.99
C SER A 396 -20.84 25.62 -2.94
N ILE A 397 -19.62 25.13 -3.19
CA ILE A 397 -18.41 25.97 -3.21
C ILE A 397 -18.47 26.96 -4.36
N ASN A 398 -18.88 26.54 -5.55
CA ASN A 398 -18.98 27.43 -6.71
C ASN A 398 -20.11 28.46 -6.56
N ALA A 399 -21.23 28.09 -5.92
CA ALA A 399 -22.38 28.97 -5.72
C ALA A 399 -22.19 29.97 -4.57
N LEU A 400 -21.79 29.46 -3.40
CA LEU A 400 -21.67 30.27 -2.17
C LEU A 400 -20.32 31.00 -2.08
N LYS A 401 -19.33 30.58 -2.87
CA LYS A 401 -17.97 31.13 -2.89
C LYS A 401 -17.40 31.37 -1.48
N PRO A 402 -17.41 30.34 -0.61
CA PRO A 402 -16.90 30.49 0.75
C PRO A 402 -15.42 30.86 0.72
N GLU A 403 -14.94 31.49 1.78
CA GLU A 403 -13.52 31.82 1.95
C GLU A 403 -12.73 30.64 2.54
N LEU A 404 -13.38 29.82 3.37
CA LEU A 404 -12.81 28.64 4.02
C LEU A 404 -13.69 27.41 3.79
N VAL A 405 -13.07 26.25 3.56
CA VAL A 405 -13.78 24.97 3.45
C VAL A 405 -13.10 23.93 4.31
N PHE A 406 -13.88 23.28 5.17
CA PHE A 406 -13.49 22.02 5.79
C PHE A 406 -13.97 20.88 4.89
N LEU A 407 -13.06 20.06 4.38
CA LEU A 407 -13.35 19.08 3.34
C LEU A 407 -12.90 17.68 3.76
N ASP A 408 -13.83 16.74 3.87
CA ASP A 408 -13.46 15.34 4.05
C ASP A 408 -12.76 14.80 2.79
N VAL A 409 -11.72 13.99 2.99
CA VAL A 409 -10.96 13.37 1.91
C VAL A 409 -11.76 12.24 1.27
N GLU A 410 -12.39 11.39 2.09
CA GLU A 410 -13.14 10.23 1.60
C GLU A 410 -14.63 10.50 1.71
N MET A 411 -15.29 10.68 0.57
CA MET A 411 -16.73 10.93 0.52
C MET A 411 -17.38 10.22 -0.66
N PRO A 412 -18.69 9.93 -0.59
CA PRO A 412 -19.48 9.45 -1.71
C PRO A 412 -19.35 10.36 -2.94
N GLY A 413 -19.34 9.74 -4.13
CA GLY A 413 -19.35 10.44 -5.41
C GLY A 413 -17.98 10.94 -5.88
N LEU A 414 -17.34 11.85 -5.15
CA LEU A 414 -16.01 12.39 -5.48
C LEU A 414 -15.13 12.48 -4.23
N ILE A 415 -13.88 12.06 -4.41
CA ILE A 415 -12.82 12.18 -3.39
C ILE A 415 -12.46 13.66 -3.25
N GLY A 416 -12.08 14.12 -2.06
CA GLY A 416 -11.77 15.54 -1.79
C GLY A 416 -10.74 16.14 -2.75
N THR A 417 -9.80 15.35 -3.25
CA THR A 417 -8.82 15.79 -4.27
C THR A 417 -9.47 16.07 -5.63
N GLU A 418 -10.46 15.26 -6.02
CA GLU A 418 -11.23 15.44 -7.27
C GLU A 418 -12.21 16.61 -7.18
N VAL A 419 -12.71 16.90 -5.98
CA VAL A 419 -13.52 18.10 -5.70
C VAL A 419 -12.70 19.34 -6.05
N LEU A 420 -11.48 19.46 -5.52
CA LEU A 420 -10.61 20.62 -5.77
C LEU A 420 -10.28 20.82 -7.26
N ALA A 421 -10.10 19.74 -8.01
CA ALA A 421 -9.83 19.80 -9.45
C ALA A 421 -11.01 20.36 -10.27
N ARG A 422 -12.23 20.36 -9.72
CA ARG A 422 -13.46 20.79 -10.40
C ARG A 422 -14.01 22.13 -9.89
N LEU A 423 -13.30 22.77 -8.96
CA LEU A 423 -13.70 24.06 -8.45
C LEU A 423 -13.36 25.19 -9.43
N THR A 424 -14.29 26.14 -9.54
CA THR A 424 -14.07 27.42 -10.25
C THR A 424 -13.67 28.54 -9.29
N HIS A 425 -14.05 28.41 -8.02
CA HIS A 425 -13.65 29.25 -6.91
C HIS A 425 -12.68 28.48 -6.01
N HIS A 426 -11.56 29.09 -5.63
CA HIS A 426 -10.51 28.42 -4.84
C HIS A 426 -10.48 28.99 -3.41
N PRO A 427 -11.24 28.40 -2.46
CA PRO A 427 -11.21 28.79 -1.06
C PRO A 427 -9.93 28.29 -0.37
N PHE A 428 -9.67 28.78 0.84
CA PHE A 428 -8.75 28.09 1.74
C PHE A 428 -9.36 26.76 2.17
N VAL A 429 -8.58 25.68 2.12
CA VAL A 429 -9.07 24.32 2.41
C VAL A 429 -8.38 23.77 3.64
N VAL A 430 -9.16 23.22 4.55
CA VAL A 430 -8.68 22.36 5.65
C VAL A 430 -9.25 20.98 5.42
N PHE A 431 -8.39 19.99 5.24
CA PHE A 431 -8.87 18.62 5.04
C PHE A 431 -9.22 17.95 6.37
N THR A 432 -10.32 17.21 6.41
CA THR A 432 -10.70 16.30 7.49
C THR A 432 -10.65 14.86 6.97
N THR A 433 -10.33 13.87 7.81
CA THR A 433 -10.23 12.46 7.37
C THR A 433 -10.14 11.49 8.55
N ALA A 434 -10.51 10.22 8.37
CA ALA A 434 -10.26 9.15 9.33
C ALA A 434 -8.89 8.44 9.14
N TYR A 435 -8.15 8.71 8.05
CA TYR A 435 -6.95 7.97 7.67
C TYR A 435 -5.71 8.88 7.49
N GLY A 436 -4.62 8.52 8.16
CA GLY A 436 -3.37 9.32 8.15
C GLY A 436 -2.62 9.30 6.81
N GLU A 437 -2.85 8.31 5.96
CA GLU A 437 -2.07 8.08 4.73
C GLU A 437 -2.35 9.11 3.62
N HIS A 438 -3.46 9.85 3.71
CA HIS A 438 -3.85 10.89 2.74
C HIS A 438 -3.32 12.29 3.09
N ALA A 439 -2.66 12.44 4.24
CA ALA A 439 -2.13 13.72 4.73
C ALA A 439 -1.07 14.32 3.80
N VAL A 440 -0.30 13.46 3.11
CA VAL A 440 0.76 13.90 2.19
C VAL A 440 0.15 14.54 0.93
N THR A 441 -0.95 13.99 0.41
CA THR A 441 -1.62 14.49 -0.81
C THR A 441 -2.39 15.78 -0.56
N ALA A 442 -2.94 15.97 0.65
CA ALA A 442 -3.71 17.14 1.04
C ALA A 442 -2.91 18.46 0.98
N PHE A 443 -1.65 18.44 1.38
CA PHE A 443 -0.78 19.64 1.34
C PHE A 443 -0.20 19.91 -0.05
N GLU A 444 -0.07 18.88 -0.90
CA GLU A 444 0.30 19.06 -2.31
C GLU A 444 -0.76 19.83 -3.11
N LEU A 445 -2.00 19.94 -2.59
CA LEU A 445 -3.12 20.67 -3.18
C LEU A 445 -3.34 22.07 -2.59
N GLY A 446 -2.43 22.57 -1.75
CA GLY A 446 -2.50 23.93 -1.21
C GLY A 446 -3.46 24.11 -0.03
N ALA A 447 -3.79 23.04 0.70
CA ALA A 447 -4.55 23.14 1.94
C ALA A 447 -3.78 23.89 3.03
N VAL A 448 -4.51 24.66 3.83
CA VAL A 448 -3.98 25.39 5.00
C VAL A 448 -3.58 24.42 6.10
N ASP A 449 -4.34 23.34 6.26
CA ASP A 449 -4.12 22.37 7.32
C ASP A 449 -4.82 21.03 7.08
N TYR A 450 -4.52 20.06 7.95
CA TYR A 450 -5.07 18.71 7.93
C TYR A 450 -5.48 18.26 9.34
N LEU A 451 -6.72 17.79 9.46
CA LEU A 451 -7.33 17.31 10.69
C LEU A 451 -7.62 15.81 10.59
N LEU A 452 -6.88 15.02 11.38
CA LEU A 452 -7.14 13.60 11.52
C LEU A 452 -8.25 13.41 12.56
N LYS A 453 -9.38 12.84 12.14
CA LYS A 453 -10.49 12.48 13.02
C LYS A 453 -10.11 11.22 13.84
N PRO A 454 -10.49 11.14 15.13
CA PRO A 454 -11.16 12.18 15.90
C PRO A 454 -10.17 13.28 16.33
N PHE A 455 -10.59 14.54 16.25
CA PHE A 455 -9.81 15.70 16.72
C PHE A 455 -10.60 16.48 17.77
N GLY A 456 -9.89 16.91 18.82
CA GLY A 456 -10.47 17.72 19.90
C GLY A 456 -10.42 19.23 19.64
N PRO A 457 -11.05 20.03 20.53
CA PRO A 457 -11.11 21.48 20.40
C PRO A 457 -9.74 22.15 20.33
N GLU A 458 -8.74 21.66 21.08
CA GLU A 458 -7.38 22.20 21.07
C GLU A 458 -6.70 22.07 19.70
N ARG A 459 -6.90 20.92 19.04
CA ARG A 459 -6.34 20.67 17.70
C ARG A 459 -7.03 21.55 16.66
N LEU A 460 -8.35 21.73 16.78
CA LEU A 460 -9.07 22.67 15.93
C LEU A 460 -8.58 24.11 16.18
N ALA A 461 -8.38 24.53 17.42
CA ALA A 461 -7.89 25.87 17.76
C ALA A 461 -6.54 26.19 17.09
N GLY A 462 -5.56 25.28 17.15
CA GLY A 462 -4.28 25.45 16.45
C GLY A 462 -4.42 25.50 14.92
N THR A 463 -5.44 24.84 14.37
CA THR A 463 -5.79 24.93 12.94
C THR A 463 -6.38 26.29 12.60
N MET A 464 -7.28 26.78 13.45
CA MET A 464 -7.90 28.10 13.30
C MET A 464 -6.90 29.24 13.43
N GLU A 465 -5.84 29.09 14.24
CA GLU A 465 -4.72 30.04 14.29
C GLU A 465 -3.96 30.10 12.96
N ARG A 466 -3.67 28.95 12.34
CA ARG A 466 -3.01 28.89 11.02
C ARG A 466 -3.89 29.50 9.92
N VAL A 467 -5.18 29.19 9.94
CA VAL A 467 -6.17 29.79 9.03
C VAL A 467 -6.22 31.31 9.21
N ARG A 468 -6.25 31.81 10.46
CA ARG A 468 -6.24 33.24 10.74
C ARG A 468 -4.96 33.93 10.25
N GLY A 469 -3.80 33.26 10.36
CA GLY A 469 -2.54 33.72 9.78
C GLY A 469 -2.60 33.84 8.25
N ALA A 470 -3.23 32.87 7.57
CA ALA A 470 -3.40 32.88 6.13
C ALA A 470 -4.31 34.02 5.62
N PHE A 471 -5.30 34.46 6.41
CA PHE A 471 -6.15 35.61 6.13
C PHE A 471 -5.55 36.97 6.59
N GLY A 472 -4.45 36.96 7.36
CA GLY A 472 -3.98 38.09 8.17
C GLY A 472 -2.83 38.92 7.62
N GLU A 473 -2.10 38.46 6.61
CA GLU A 473 -1.10 39.26 5.90
C GLU A 473 -1.55 39.56 4.47
N PRO A 474 -1.37 40.81 3.96
CA PRO A 474 -1.68 41.12 2.57
C PRO A 474 -0.69 40.39 1.68
N VAL A 475 -1.06 39.20 1.24
CA VAL A 475 -0.39 38.52 0.13
C VAL A 475 -0.60 39.41 -1.10
N PRO A 476 0.46 39.97 -1.72
CA PRO A 476 0.30 40.81 -2.90
C PRO A 476 -0.48 40.03 -3.95
N ALA A 477 -1.48 40.63 -4.61
CA ALA A 477 -2.27 39.96 -5.64
C ALA A 477 -1.40 39.29 -6.73
N ALA A 478 -0.21 39.87 -7.00
CA ALA A 478 0.80 39.30 -7.88
C ALA A 478 1.45 37.98 -7.39
N ALA A 479 1.37 37.65 -6.10
CA ALA A 479 1.86 36.40 -5.52
C ALA A 479 0.83 35.27 -5.60
N LEU A 480 -0.48 35.56 -5.60
CA LEU A 480 -1.51 34.57 -5.93
C LEU A 480 -1.49 34.20 -7.40
N ASP A 481 -1.27 35.18 -8.28
CA ASP A 481 -1.05 34.91 -9.72
C ASP A 481 0.23 34.09 -9.93
N ARG A 482 1.33 34.38 -9.23
CA ARG A 482 2.58 33.58 -9.29
C ARG A 482 2.45 32.20 -8.64
N LEU A 483 1.65 32.03 -7.60
CA LEU A 483 1.38 30.74 -6.96
C LEU A 483 0.45 29.89 -7.84
N GLY A 484 -0.53 30.51 -8.50
CA GLY A 484 -1.37 29.90 -9.51
C GLY A 484 -0.61 29.50 -10.79
N GLU A 485 0.37 30.31 -11.21
CA GLU A 485 1.26 30.00 -12.34
C GLU A 485 2.25 28.88 -11.99
N ALA A 486 2.84 28.92 -10.78
CA ALA A 486 3.79 27.90 -10.29
C ALA A 486 3.13 26.54 -10.05
N LEU A 487 1.84 26.52 -9.70
CA LEU A 487 1.06 25.28 -9.52
C LEU A 487 0.48 24.74 -10.83
N ARG A 488 0.47 25.52 -11.93
CA ARG A 488 -0.20 25.11 -13.17
C ARG A 488 0.70 24.50 -14.24
N LYS A 489 2.03 24.65 -14.23
CA LYS A 489 2.87 24.10 -15.32
C LYS A 489 4.40 24.03 -15.10
N GLY A 490 4.88 23.91 -13.86
CA GLY A 490 6.34 23.96 -13.60
C GLY A 490 6.86 22.91 -12.62
N PRO A 491 8.19 22.68 -12.61
CA PRO A 491 8.84 21.84 -11.62
C PRO A 491 8.64 22.36 -10.20
N MET A 492 8.65 21.44 -9.24
CA MET A 492 8.44 21.67 -7.81
C MET A 492 9.45 22.69 -7.25
N THR A 493 8.95 23.75 -6.61
CA THR A 493 9.78 24.86 -6.10
C THR A 493 10.01 24.81 -4.58
N ARG A 494 9.19 24.07 -3.82
CA ARG A 494 9.32 23.92 -2.36
C ARG A 494 9.06 22.48 -1.90
N LEU A 495 9.81 22.04 -0.90
CA LEU A 495 9.65 20.79 -0.16
C LEU A 495 9.11 21.08 1.23
N PHE A 496 8.17 20.29 1.70
CA PHE A 496 7.63 20.43 3.05
C PHE A 496 8.08 19.23 3.88
N VAL A 497 8.86 19.48 4.92
CA VAL A 497 9.47 18.43 5.75
C VAL A 497 8.89 18.48 7.16
N ARG A 498 8.55 17.31 7.70
CA ARG A 498 8.11 17.16 9.07
C ARG A 498 9.32 17.17 10.02
N SER A 499 9.39 18.15 10.91
CA SER A 499 10.37 18.26 11.99
C SER A 499 9.65 18.24 13.33
N GLY A 500 9.51 17.04 13.92
CA GLY A 500 8.71 16.84 15.14
C GLY A 500 7.20 17.05 14.89
N SER A 501 6.62 18.04 15.55
CA SER A 501 5.21 18.46 15.41
C SER A 501 4.99 19.55 14.36
N ALA A 502 6.05 20.15 13.80
CA ALA A 502 5.97 21.24 12.84
C ALA A 502 6.31 20.79 11.41
N ILE A 503 5.64 21.39 10.42
CA ILE A 503 5.98 21.24 8.99
C ILE A 503 6.77 22.47 8.57
N VAL A 504 8.00 22.27 8.12
CA VAL A 504 8.91 23.35 7.71
C VAL A 504 8.98 23.38 6.17
N PRO A 505 8.57 24.49 5.52
CA PRO A 505 8.81 24.68 4.09
C PRO A 505 10.28 24.96 3.81
N ILE A 506 10.88 24.17 2.92
CA ILE A 506 12.25 24.30 2.44
C ILE A 506 12.20 24.58 0.93
N PRO A 507 12.65 25.75 0.47
CA PRO A 507 12.83 26.01 -0.95
C PRO A 507 13.73 24.95 -1.59
N VAL A 508 13.29 24.39 -2.72
CA VAL A 508 14.04 23.33 -3.44
C VAL A 508 15.44 23.79 -3.83
N GLU A 509 15.60 25.08 -4.12
CA GLU A 509 16.89 25.73 -4.38
C GLU A 509 17.91 25.64 -3.22
N GLN A 510 17.44 25.45 -1.98
CA GLN A 510 18.31 25.29 -0.80
C GLN A 510 18.80 23.84 -0.62
N VAL A 511 18.29 22.91 -1.42
CA VAL A 511 18.71 21.50 -1.38
C VAL A 511 19.90 21.27 -2.30
N THR A 512 20.96 20.72 -1.73
CA THR A 512 22.20 20.39 -2.45
C THR A 512 22.15 18.99 -3.07
N TRP A 513 21.64 17.99 -2.34
CA TRP A 513 21.32 16.67 -2.91
C TRP A 513 20.28 15.91 -2.11
N PHE A 514 19.74 14.87 -2.73
CA PHE A 514 18.88 13.87 -2.13
C PHE A 514 19.57 12.51 -2.10
N GLU A 515 19.40 11.79 -1.00
CA GLU A 515 19.99 10.47 -0.76
C GLU A 515 18.91 9.48 -0.30
N ALA A 516 18.85 8.30 -0.90
CA ALA A 516 17.97 7.23 -0.41
C ALA A 516 18.62 6.49 0.76
N ASP A 517 17.94 6.46 1.90
CA ASP A 517 18.31 5.67 3.07
C ASP A 517 17.09 4.88 3.57
N GLY A 518 17.12 3.56 3.31
CA GLY A 518 16.01 2.65 3.59
C GLY A 518 14.74 3.02 2.81
N ASP A 519 13.64 3.18 3.55
CA ASP A 519 12.33 3.55 3.02
C ASP A 519 12.13 5.08 2.87
N TYR A 520 13.15 5.87 3.23
CA TYR A 520 13.11 7.33 3.23
C TYR A 520 14.12 7.94 2.26
N VAL A 521 13.88 9.20 1.91
CA VAL A 521 14.84 10.04 1.20
C VAL A 521 15.28 11.18 2.13
N VAL A 522 16.58 11.40 2.23
CA VAL A 522 17.16 12.55 2.92
C VAL A 522 17.34 13.67 1.91
N ALA A 523 16.72 14.81 2.14
CA ALA A 523 17.13 16.07 1.51
C ALA A 523 18.24 16.71 2.36
N HIS A 524 19.39 16.95 1.74
CA HIS A 524 20.51 17.64 2.36
C HIS A 524 20.47 19.12 1.97
N THR A 525 20.45 20.00 2.96
CA THR A 525 20.59 21.45 2.80
C THR A 525 21.88 21.90 3.48
N GLU A 526 22.29 23.15 3.28
CA GLU A 526 23.46 23.70 4.00
C GLU A 526 23.25 23.77 5.52
N ARG A 527 21.99 23.88 5.98
CA ARG A 527 21.66 24.11 7.39
C ARG A 527 21.26 22.85 8.15
N ALA A 528 20.64 21.88 7.48
CA ALA A 528 20.13 20.66 8.10
C ALA A 528 19.86 19.52 7.11
N ARG A 529 19.64 18.32 7.66
CA ARG A 529 19.17 17.15 6.93
C ARG A 529 17.70 16.91 7.23
N HIS A 530 16.97 16.53 6.19
CA HIS A 530 15.52 16.48 6.23
C HIS A 530 15.00 15.16 5.68
N TRP A 531 14.24 14.42 6.50
CA TRP A 531 13.69 13.13 6.12
C TRP A 531 12.36 13.28 5.40
N LEU A 532 12.29 12.69 4.21
CA LEU A 532 11.14 12.71 3.32
C LEU A 532 10.63 11.29 3.11
N HIS A 533 9.31 11.11 3.27
CA HIS A 533 8.63 9.84 2.99
C HIS A 533 8.13 9.80 1.54
N VAL A 534 9.05 9.99 0.58
CA VAL A 534 8.79 9.91 -0.87
C VAL A 534 9.96 9.21 -1.57
N SER A 535 9.71 8.53 -2.69
CA SER A 535 10.76 7.83 -3.43
C SER A 535 11.60 8.79 -4.30
N LEU A 536 12.88 8.46 -4.52
CA LEU A 536 13.76 9.23 -5.41
C LEU A 536 13.20 9.36 -6.83
N THR A 537 12.57 8.31 -7.35
CA THR A 537 11.96 8.32 -8.70
C THR A 537 10.79 9.31 -8.79
N ARG A 538 10.01 9.46 -7.70
CA ARG A 538 8.90 10.42 -7.66
C ARG A 538 9.39 11.87 -7.46
N LEU A 539 10.51 12.06 -6.76
CA LEU A 539 11.17 13.37 -6.67
C LEU A 539 11.74 13.77 -8.03
N GLU A 540 12.42 12.85 -8.71
CA GLU A 540 13.02 13.06 -10.04
C GLU A 540 12.00 13.52 -11.08
N SER A 541 10.79 12.96 -11.08
CA SER A 541 9.74 13.35 -12.05
C SER A 541 9.07 14.70 -11.77
N ARG A 542 9.29 15.27 -10.59
CA ARG A 542 8.68 16.54 -10.16
C ARG A 542 9.67 17.69 -10.03
N LEU A 543 10.95 17.40 -9.91
CA LEU A 543 12.01 18.40 -9.85
C LEU A 543 12.39 18.89 -11.26
N ASP A 544 12.98 20.07 -11.31
CA ASP A 544 13.44 20.67 -12.57
C ASP A 544 14.56 19.80 -13.16
N PRO A 545 14.37 19.20 -14.35
CA PRO A 545 15.38 18.32 -14.95
C PRO A 545 16.65 19.07 -15.35
N GLU A 546 16.61 20.39 -15.52
CA GLU A 546 17.79 21.21 -15.82
C GLU A 546 18.64 21.49 -14.57
N ARG A 547 18.03 21.46 -13.38
CA ARG A 547 18.72 21.72 -12.11
C ARG A 547 19.01 20.48 -11.32
N PHE A 548 18.18 19.44 -11.43
CA PHE A 548 18.32 18.21 -10.65
C PHE A 548 18.55 17.02 -11.54
N ALA A 549 19.66 16.33 -11.29
CA ALA A 549 20.03 15.15 -12.05
C ALA A 549 20.28 13.95 -11.13
N ARG A 550 19.68 12.82 -11.49
CA ARG A 550 20.04 11.54 -10.88
C ARG A 550 21.40 11.08 -11.37
N ILE A 551 22.34 10.97 -10.44
CA ILE A 551 23.72 10.51 -10.72
C ILE A 551 23.93 9.06 -10.28
N HIS A 552 23.14 8.57 -9.32
CA HIS A 552 23.19 7.20 -8.81
C HIS A 552 21.80 6.68 -8.49
N ARG A 553 21.64 5.35 -8.38
CA ARG A 553 20.36 4.74 -7.98
C ARG A 553 19.86 5.25 -6.61
N THR A 554 20.77 5.69 -5.75
CA THR A 554 20.50 6.25 -4.41
C THR A 554 20.79 7.75 -4.28
N HIS A 555 21.22 8.45 -5.34
CA HIS A 555 21.58 9.88 -5.24
C HIS A 555 21.04 10.70 -6.41
N LEU A 556 20.38 11.81 -6.07
CA LEU A 556 19.90 12.82 -7.00
C LEU A 556 20.46 14.17 -6.54
N VAL A 557 21.18 14.87 -7.40
CA VAL A 557 21.96 16.07 -7.02
C VAL A 557 21.42 17.32 -7.68
N ASN A 558 21.55 18.44 -6.99
CA ASN A 558 21.41 19.76 -7.60
C ASN A 558 22.71 20.09 -8.37
N LEU A 559 22.60 20.28 -9.68
CA LEU A 559 23.70 20.57 -10.58
C LEU A 559 24.37 21.91 -10.25
N ASP A 560 23.62 22.90 -9.78
CA ASP A 560 24.14 24.20 -9.33
C ASP A 560 25.06 24.08 -8.12
N ALA A 561 24.93 22.98 -7.36
CA ALA A 561 25.72 22.67 -6.18
C ALA A 561 26.91 21.73 -6.47
N VAL A 562 27.09 21.26 -7.71
CA VAL A 562 28.24 20.42 -8.09
C VAL A 562 29.44 21.31 -8.44
N VAL A 563 30.57 21.09 -7.79
CA VAL A 563 31.84 21.81 -8.03
C VAL A 563 32.62 21.15 -9.17
N ALA A 564 32.72 19.82 -9.16
CA ALA A 564 33.45 19.08 -10.19
C ALA A 564 33.00 17.62 -10.26
N PHE A 565 33.08 17.02 -11.46
CA PHE A 565 33.03 15.56 -11.60
C PHE A 565 34.46 15.02 -11.71
N ARG A 566 34.92 14.26 -10.72
CA ARG A 566 36.26 13.67 -10.72
C ARG A 566 36.22 12.21 -11.14
N SER A 567 37.04 11.85 -12.13
CA SER A 567 37.25 10.45 -12.49
C SER A 567 38.35 9.85 -11.63
N HIS A 568 38.14 8.61 -11.16
CA HIS A 568 39.16 7.83 -10.47
C HIS A 568 39.18 6.42 -11.06
N GLY A 569 40.35 6.04 -11.59
CA GLY A 569 40.55 4.78 -12.31
C GLY A 569 39.84 4.71 -13.67
N ARG A 570 39.74 3.49 -14.23
CA ARG A 570 39.19 3.25 -15.59
C ARG A 570 37.67 3.43 -15.72
N SER A 571 36.91 3.38 -14.63
CA SER A 571 35.43 3.42 -14.69
C SER A 571 34.74 4.23 -13.60
N GLY A 572 35.42 4.58 -12.50
CA GLY A 572 34.83 5.32 -11.38
C GLY A 572 34.74 6.83 -11.66
N MET A 573 33.67 7.45 -11.19
CA MET A 573 33.49 8.90 -11.20
C MET A 573 32.73 9.32 -9.93
N THR A 574 33.14 10.40 -9.29
CA THR A 574 32.39 11.04 -8.19
C THR A 574 32.01 12.46 -8.57
N ALA A 575 30.86 12.90 -8.06
CA ALA A 575 30.47 14.30 -8.04
C ALA A 575 31.00 14.92 -6.73
N GLU A 576 31.80 15.97 -6.85
CA GLU A 576 32.23 16.80 -5.72
C GLU A 576 31.20 17.91 -5.53
N MET A 577 30.55 17.94 -4.38
CA MET A 577 29.52 18.92 -4.02
C MET A 577 30.13 20.14 -3.34
N ARG A 578 29.43 21.28 -3.41
CA ARG A 578 29.73 22.48 -2.61
C ARG A 578 29.64 22.08 -1.12
N GLY A 579 30.75 22.23 -0.40
CA GLY A 579 30.91 21.70 0.97
C GLY A 579 31.85 20.49 1.10
N GLY A 580 32.43 20.00 -0.01
CA GLY A 580 33.48 18.96 0.00
C GLY A 580 32.97 17.52 0.02
N THR A 581 31.65 17.31 0.10
CA THR A 581 31.04 15.98 0.04
C THR A 581 31.24 15.34 -1.33
N GLN A 582 31.71 14.10 -1.37
CA GLN A 582 31.88 13.33 -2.61
C GLN A 582 30.80 12.26 -2.75
N LEU A 583 30.03 12.32 -3.85
CA LEU A 583 28.93 11.40 -4.12
C LEU A 583 29.27 10.46 -5.30
N PRO A 584 28.98 9.15 -5.20
CA PRO A 584 29.29 8.21 -6.26
C PRO A 584 28.40 8.41 -7.49
N VAL A 585 28.97 8.36 -8.69
CA VAL A 585 28.22 8.39 -9.96
C VAL A 585 28.10 6.98 -10.52
N SER A 586 26.92 6.63 -11.04
CA SER A 586 26.68 5.34 -11.67
C SER A 586 27.56 5.14 -12.92
N ARG A 587 27.92 3.89 -13.22
CA ARG A 587 28.76 3.57 -14.40
C ARG A 587 28.16 4.08 -15.72
N SER A 588 26.83 3.99 -15.85
CA SER A 588 26.10 4.48 -17.03
C SER A 588 26.21 6.01 -17.16
N ARG A 589 25.91 6.74 -16.08
CA ARG A 589 25.97 8.21 -16.07
C ARG A 589 27.41 8.74 -16.20
N ALA A 590 28.38 8.04 -15.63
CA ALA A 590 29.79 8.37 -15.80
C ALA A 590 30.28 8.20 -17.25
N ALA A 591 29.71 7.26 -18.02
CA ALA A 591 30.03 7.11 -19.44
C ALA A 591 29.45 8.24 -20.29
N GLU A 592 28.26 8.73 -19.94
CA GLU A 592 27.59 9.87 -20.57
C GLU A 592 28.34 11.19 -20.31
N LEU A 593 28.68 11.49 -19.05
CA LEU A 593 29.40 12.71 -18.68
C LEU A 593 30.81 12.80 -19.32
N ARG A 594 31.49 11.67 -19.52
CA ARG A 594 32.79 11.63 -20.23
C ARG A 594 32.69 11.98 -21.72
N ARG A 595 31.53 11.78 -22.34
CA ARG A 595 31.30 12.13 -23.76
C ARG A 595 31.06 13.62 -23.94
N LEU A 596 30.49 14.29 -22.94
CA LEU A 596 30.20 15.73 -22.95
C LEU A 596 31.45 16.59 -22.67
N GLY A 597 32.47 16.03 -22.02
CA GLY A 597 33.73 16.73 -21.71
C GLY A 597 34.84 16.57 -22.78
N ARG A 598 34.53 16.01 -23.95
CA ARG A 598 35.38 16.03 -25.16
C ARG A 598 34.74 16.95 -26.17
#